data_AF-A0A956BQZ7-F1
#
_entry.id   AF-A0A956BQZ7-F1
#
_cell.length_a   1.000
_cell.length_b   1.000
_cell.length_c   1.000
_cell.angle_alpha   90.00
_cell.angle_beta   90.00
_cell.angle_gamma   90.00
#
_symmetry.space_group_name_H-M   'P 1'
#
loop_
_entity.id
_entity.type
_entity.pdbx_description
1 polymer ?
#
loop_
_entity_poly.entity_id
_entity_poly.type
_entity_poly.pdbx_seq_one_letter_code
_entity_poly.pdbx_strand_id
1 'polypeptide(L)'
;MRFPRLRRLFDTSDRSDPEGLDLDFVRTVAPAVDRALSRYFDLEVEGLEKIPEGPALIVGNHNSGAMFLEAIGVGAKWYQHSDDDAQAWHGLAHDNIIGLP
;
A
#
# COMPACT_ATOMS: atom_id res chain seq x y z
N MET A 1 -29.88 4.60 9.12
CA MET A 1 -28.92 5.33 8.27
C MET A 1 -27.92 4.34 7.70
N ARG A 2 -27.95 4.10 6.38
CA ARG A 2 -27.10 3.13 5.68
C ARG A 2 -25.91 3.92 5.12
N PHE A 3 -24.70 3.73 5.64
CA PHE A 3 -23.49 4.42 5.20
C PHE A 3 -22.96 3.79 3.90
N PRO A 4 -23.19 4.37 2.71
CA PRO A 4 -22.86 3.71 1.44
C PRO A 4 -21.35 3.67 1.17
N ARG A 5 -20.58 4.58 1.77
CA ARG A 5 -19.14 4.75 1.57
C ARG A 5 -18.29 3.62 2.18
N LEU A 6 -18.77 2.97 3.24
CA LEU A 6 -18.03 1.87 3.87
C LEU A 6 -18.06 0.57 3.07
N ARG A 7 -19.03 0.38 2.18
CA ARG A 7 -19.17 -0.88 1.43
C ARG A 7 -18.09 -1.04 0.34
N ARG A 8 -17.59 0.06 -0.22
CA ARG A 8 -16.44 0.04 -1.15
C ARG A 8 -15.14 -0.39 -0.49
N LEU A 9 -14.95 -0.17 0.82
CA LEU A 9 -13.70 -0.55 1.50
C LEU A 9 -13.42 -2.07 1.50
N PHE A 10 -14.42 -2.91 1.18
CA PHE A 10 -14.32 -4.36 1.24
C PHE A 10 -14.70 -5.07 -0.07
N ASP A 11 -14.90 -4.32 -1.17
CA ASP A 11 -15.47 -4.82 -2.44
C ASP A 11 -14.86 -4.10 -3.65
N THR A 12 -13.53 -3.94 -3.70
CA THR A 12 -12.87 -3.10 -4.73
C THR A 12 -11.81 -3.76 -5.58
N SER A 13 -11.34 -4.98 -5.30
CA SER A 13 -10.38 -5.63 -6.20
C SER A 13 -10.61 -7.13 -6.36
N ASP A 14 -10.62 -7.57 -7.61
CA ASP A 14 -10.45 -8.99 -7.95
C ASP A 14 -9.01 -9.37 -7.59
N ARG A 15 -8.86 -10.29 -6.63
CA ARG A 15 -7.55 -10.77 -6.18
C ARG A 15 -6.74 -11.44 -7.30
N SER A 16 -7.41 -11.92 -8.34
CA SER A 16 -6.80 -12.61 -9.47
C SER A 16 -6.42 -11.65 -10.60
N ASP A 17 -6.83 -10.40 -10.52
CA ASP A 17 -6.53 -9.37 -11.52
C ASP A 17 -5.27 -8.59 -11.11
N PRO A 18 -4.12 -8.83 -11.78
CA PRO A 18 -2.89 -8.09 -11.48
C PRO A 18 -2.98 -6.60 -11.79
N GLU A 19 -3.94 -6.18 -12.64
CA GLU A 19 -4.20 -4.78 -13.00
C GLU A 19 -5.28 -4.13 -12.11
N GLY A 20 -5.92 -4.90 -11.22
CA GLY A 20 -7.06 -4.48 -10.40
C GLY A 20 -6.74 -3.53 -9.24
N LEU A 21 -5.70 -2.72 -9.34
CA LEU A 21 -5.31 -1.77 -8.30
C LEU A 21 -6.22 -0.53 -8.30
N ASP A 22 -6.97 -0.33 -7.20
CA ASP A 22 -7.78 0.87 -6.99
C ASP A 22 -6.90 2.04 -6.47
N LEU A 23 -6.34 2.83 -7.40
CA LEU A 23 -5.46 3.97 -7.08
C LEU A 23 -6.19 5.07 -6.29
N ASP A 24 -7.48 5.29 -6.53
CA ASP A 24 -8.28 6.28 -5.80
C ASP A 24 -8.41 5.87 -4.32
N PHE A 25 -8.66 4.59 -4.08
CA PHE A 25 -8.66 4.02 -2.74
C PHE A 25 -7.31 4.19 -2.06
N VAL A 26 -6.23 3.81 -2.74
CA VAL A 26 -4.87 3.91 -2.20
C VAL A 26 -4.52 5.34 -1.83
N ARG A 27 -4.76 6.31 -2.73
CA ARG A 27 -4.52 7.74 -2.47
C ARG A 27 -5.37 8.28 -1.32
N THR A 28 -6.59 7.77 -1.15
CA THR A 28 -7.48 8.13 -0.04
C THR A 28 -6.97 7.61 1.31
N VAL A 29 -6.39 6.41 1.32
CA VAL A 29 -6.01 5.69 2.56
C VAL A 29 -4.55 5.94 2.96
N ALA A 30 -3.64 6.14 2.01
CA ALA A 30 -2.21 6.29 2.24
C ALA A 30 -1.85 7.36 3.30
N PRO A 31 -2.43 8.58 3.28
CA PRO A 31 -2.11 9.59 4.31
C PRO A 31 -2.51 9.16 5.73
N ALA A 32 -3.62 8.43 5.86
CA ALA A 32 -4.08 7.94 7.15
C ALA A 32 -3.18 6.82 7.68
N VAL A 33 -2.76 5.90 6.80
CA VAL A 33 -1.82 4.82 7.11
C VAL A 33 -0.47 5.39 7.51
N ASP A 34 0.09 6.30 6.72
CA ASP A 34 1.37 6.94 7.03
C ASP A 34 1.34 7.63 8.40
N ARG A 35 0.30 8.43 8.65
CA ARG A 35 0.13 9.09 9.95
C ARG A 35 0.03 8.10 11.11
N ALA A 36 -0.66 6.97 10.92
CA ALA A 36 -0.78 5.95 11.96
C ALA A 36 0.56 5.28 12.24
N LEU A 37 1.30 4.90 11.19
CA LEU A 37 2.57 4.20 11.31
C LEU A 37 3.69 5.12 11.80
N SER A 38 3.82 6.34 11.27
CA SER A 38 4.77 7.32 11.78
C SER A 38 4.51 7.68 13.24
N ARG A 39 3.25 7.67 13.71
CA ARG A 39 2.95 8.00 15.12
C ARG A 39 3.20 6.83 16.07
N TYR A 40 2.81 5.62 15.69
CA TYR A 40 2.85 4.47 16.61
C TYR A 40 4.18 3.72 16.54
N PHE A 41 4.75 3.59 15.34
CA PHE A 41 5.98 2.83 15.10
C PHE A 41 7.20 3.71 14.84
N ASP A 42 7.04 5.04 14.82
CA ASP A 42 8.10 5.97 14.43
C ASP A 42 8.66 5.62 13.04
N LEU A 43 7.75 5.34 12.10
CA LEU A 43 8.09 4.95 10.74
C LEU A 43 8.89 6.07 10.03
N GLU A 44 10.13 5.75 9.69
CA GLU A 44 11.02 6.55 8.84
C GLU A 44 11.23 5.84 7.49
N VAL A 45 11.13 6.61 6.40
CA VAL A 45 11.40 6.15 5.04
C VAL A 45 12.23 7.21 4.34
N GLU A 46 13.38 6.80 3.82
CA GLU A 46 14.35 7.66 3.14
C GLU A 46 14.70 7.10 1.76
N GLY A 47 15.18 7.95 0.86
CA GLY A 47 15.71 7.50 -0.43
C GLY A 47 14.65 7.19 -1.48
N LEU A 48 13.41 7.64 -1.32
CA LEU A 48 12.36 7.43 -2.34
C LEU A 48 12.74 8.08 -3.68
N GLU A 49 13.47 9.18 -3.65
CA GLU A 49 14.00 9.88 -4.82
C GLU A 49 15.06 9.08 -5.61
N LYS A 50 15.56 7.99 -5.03
CA LYS A 50 16.55 7.11 -5.68
C LYS A 50 15.90 5.98 -6.47
N ILE A 51 14.57 5.85 -6.39
CA ILE A 51 13.84 4.85 -7.15
C ILE A 51 13.87 5.27 -8.63
N PRO A 52 14.30 4.38 -9.55
CA PRO A 52 14.45 4.73 -10.95
C PRO A 52 13.09 4.99 -11.60
N GLU A 53 13.07 5.86 -12.62
CA GLU A 53 11.92 6.02 -13.49
C GLU A 53 11.70 4.73 -14.31
N GLY A 54 10.46 4.22 -14.33
CA GLY A 54 10.08 3.01 -15.06
C GLY A 54 10.01 1.74 -14.18
N PRO A 55 10.00 0.54 -14.78
CA PRO A 55 9.82 -0.71 -14.04
C PRO A 55 10.97 -0.98 -13.07
N ALA A 56 10.64 -1.13 -11.79
CA ALA A 56 11.57 -1.48 -10.73
C ALA A 56 10.98 -2.57 -9.82
N LEU A 57 11.84 -3.44 -9.28
CA LEU A 57 11.47 -4.38 -8.23
C LEU A 57 12.16 -3.95 -6.94
N ILE A 58 11.36 -3.54 -5.95
CA ILE A 58 11.86 -3.23 -4.62
C ILE A 58 11.97 -4.53 -3.82
N VAL A 59 13.19 -4.85 -3.37
CA VAL A 59 13.48 -6.03 -2.57
C VAL A 59 13.84 -5.59 -1.16
N GLY A 60 13.08 -6.06 -0.19
CA GLY A 60 13.29 -5.77 1.23
C GLY A 60 13.13 -7.02 2.08
N ASN A 61 13.77 -7.02 3.23
CA ASN A 61 13.54 -7.97 4.31
C ASN A 61 12.12 -7.79 4.87
N HIS A 62 11.50 -8.91 5.25
CA HIS A 62 10.19 -8.93 5.91
C HIS A 62 10.38 -9.34 7.38
N ASN A 63 10.25 -8.39 8.30
CA ASN A 63 10.43 -8.67 9.74
C ASN A 63 9.16 -8.44 10.58
N SER A 64 8.07 -8.00 9.97
CA SER A 64 6.82 -7.64 10.68
C SER A 64 5.88 -8.83 10.99
N GLY A 65 6.41 -10.06 10.90
CA GLY A 65 5.70 -11.27 11.28
C GLY A 65 4.58 -11.60 10.31
N ALA A 66 3.34 -11.70 10.81
CA ALA A 66 2.16 -11.92 9.96
C ALA A 66 1.59 -10.61 9.40
N MET A 67 2.08 -9.45 9.85
CA MET A 67 1.65 -8.13 9.38
C MET A 67 2.62 -7.63 8.33
N PHE A 68 2.18 -6.77 7.41
CA PHE A 68 3.02 -6.19 6.34
C PHE A 68 3.36 -4.72 6.59
N LEU A 69 3.70 -4.35 7.83
CA LEU A 69 3.80 -2.95 8.24
C LEU A 69 4.88 -2.17 7.48
N GLU A 70 6.02 -2.82 7.21
CA GLU A 70 7.11 -2.21 6.44
C GLU A 70 6.69 -1.95 4.98
N ALA A 71 6.07 -2.93 4.30
CA ALA A 71 5.64 -2.79 2.91
C ALA A 71 4.50 -1.79 2.75
N ILE A 72 3.50 -1.84 3.64
CA ILE A 72 2.36 -0.90 3.66
C ILE A 72 2.84 0.52 3.98
N GLY A 73 3.79 0.67 4.91
CA GLY A 73 4.35 1.96 5.29
C GLY A 73 5.16 2.61 4.17
N VAL A 74 6.08 1.86 3.54
CA VAL A 74 6.84 2.36 2.39
C VAL A 74 5.90 2.70 1.23
N GLY A 75 4.90 1.87 0.95
CA GLY A 75 3.87 2.17 -0.06
C GLY A 75 3.09 3.44 0.25
N ALA A 76 2.67 3.65 1.50
CA ALA A 76 1.96 4.87 1.91
C ALA A 76 2.83 6.14 1.78
N LYS A 77 4.14 6.05 2.03
CA LYS A 77 5.09 7.13 1.78
C LYS A 77 5.31 7.35 0.28
N TRP A 78 5.38 6.28 -0.51
CA TRP A 78 5.51 6.35 -1.96
C TRP A 78 4.36 7.14 -2.59
N TYR A 79 3.11 6.77 -2.32
CA TYR A 79 1.94 7.45 -2.91
C TYR A 79 1.72 8.88 -2.41
N GLN A 80 2.48 9.32 -1.40
CA GLN A 80 2.56 10.74 -1.01
C GLN A 80 3.75 11.47 -1.63
N HIS A 81 4.76 10.74 -2.07
CA HIS A 81 5.94 11.27 -2.74
C HIS A 81 5.74 11.38 -4.26
N SER A 82 5.06 10.41 -4.88
CA SER A 82 4.81 10.36 -6.31
C SER A 82 3.50 11.07 -6.68
N ASP A 83 3.59 11.98 -7.64
CA ASP A 83 2.43 12.66 -8.23
C ASP A 83 1.84 11.89 -9.43
N ASP A 84 2.50 10.83 -9.90
CA ASP A 84 2.19 10.16 -11.17
C ASP A 84 1.44 8.82 -10.97
N ASP A 85 0.31 8.68 -11.67
CA ASP A 85 -0.46 7.44 -11.77
C ASP A 85 0.31 6.33 -12.51
N ALA A 86 1.28 6.67 -13.36
CA ALA A 86 2.11 5.71 -14.08
C ALA A 86 3.05 4.89 -13.18
N GLN A 87 3.14 5.24 -11.88
CA GLN A 87 4.03 4.62 -10.90
C GLN A 87 3.27 3.78 -9.86
N ALA A 88 2.22 3.09 -10.32
CA ALA A 88 1.49 2.11 -9.52
C ALA A 88 2.43 1.01 -8.98
N TRP A 89 2.38 0.79 -7.66
CA TRP A 89 3.11 -0.28 -7.00
C TRP A 89 2.22 -1.49 -6.78
N HIS A 90 2.72 -2.64 -7.21
CA HIS A 90 2.08 -3.94 -6.99
C HIS A 90 2.80 -4.67 -5.85
N GLY A 91 2.06 -4.95 -4.77
CA GLY A 91 2.57 -5.70 -3.63
C GLY A 91 2.61 -7.20 -3.91
N LEU A 92 3.67 -7.87 -3.46
CA LEU A 92 3.74 -9.33 -3.42
C LEU A 92 3.42 -9.80 -2.00
N ALA A 93 2.45 -10.71 -1.86
CA ALA A 93 2.03 -11.24 -0.57
C ALA A 93 1.71 -12.73 -0.68
N HIS A 94 1.76 -13.42 0.46
CA HIS A 94 1.32 -14.81 0.55
C HIS A 94 -0.21 -14.92 0.68
N ASP A 95 -0.79 -15.92 0.03
CA ASP A 95 -2.23 -16.18 0.04
C ASP A 95 -2.80 -16.40 1.45
N ASN A 96 -2.01 -16.98 2.36
CA ASN A 96 -2.43 -17.30 3.71
C ASN A 96 -2.75 -16.06 4.57
N ILE A 97 -2.27 -14.87 4.21
CA ILE A 97 -2.58 -13.62 4.92
C ILE A 97 -3.73 -12.87 4.24
N ILE A 98 -3.79 -12.89 2.91
CA ILE A 98 -4.85 -12.23 2.12
C ILE A 98 -6.19 -13.00 2.15
N GLY A 99 -6.12 -14.31 2.40
CA GLY A 99 -7.26 -15.23 2.43
C GLY A 99 -7.86 -15.48 3.81
N LEU A 100 -7.39 -14.81 4.87
CA LEU A 100 -8.05 -14.89 6.18
C LEU A 100 -9.42 -14.21 6.10
N PRO A 101 -10.50 -14.86 6.60
CA PRO A 101 -11.86 -14.35 6.50
C PRO A 101 -12.09 -13.08 7.33
#